data_AF-A0A4Q2LSG8-F1
#
_entry.id   AF-A0A4Q2LSG8-F1
#
_cell.length_a   1.000
_cell.length_b   1.000
_cell.length_c   1.000
_cell.angle_alpha   90.00
_cell.angle_beta   90.00
_cell.angle_gamma   90.00
#
_symmetry.space_group_name_H-M   'P 1'
#
loop_
_entity.id
_entity.type
_entity.pdbx_description
1 polymer ?
#
loop_
_entity_poly.entity_id
_entity_poly.type
_entity_poly.pdbx_seq_one_letter_code
_entity_poly.pdbx_strand_id
1 'polypeptide(L)'
;MIDKQISIVDLNPYTWRNLGQLTSGFQKQVIYVLHDQGKVLSIARSGNQLLQGETFQVTDSANNAQALLAAYPDIDEVQVLERQRLIQYYIDIQSLPVRELDTDEYLLQMEVMLRNYSGIEVYSREQTVHYFEKLQQYVQAKLPENCILLLFLLSGDAISFDLLLEFNNHRIVRMSSTERFHQEKEVPSFADITDIMNNVQTSSELPVVLEIHDFNAFRAVLGSK
;
A
#
# COMPACT_ATOMS: atom_id res chain seq x y z
N MET A 1 6.33 -10.27 0.14
CA MET A 1 5.40 -10.44 1.27
C MET A 1 6.21 -10.36 2.55
N ILE A 2 5.86 -9.49 3.50
CA ILE A 2 6.77 -9.04 4.56
C ILE A 2 6.80 -10.08 5.68
N ASP A 3 7.97 -10.64 5.98
CA ASP A 3 8.08 -11.64 7.04
C ASP A 3 7.79 -11.03 8.42
N LYS A 4 7.03 -11.74 9.25
CA LYS A 4 6.75 -11.32 10.65
C LYS A 4 7.99 -11.07 11.50
N GLN A 5 9.16 -11.60 11.12
CA GLN A 5 10.45 -11.39 11.80
C GLN A 5 11.37 -10.42 11.03
N ILE A 6 10.81 -9.58 10.15
CA ILE A 6 11.59 -8.63 9.35
C ILE A 6 12.55 -7.78 10.21
N SER A 7 13.80 -7.74 9.79
CA SER A 7 14.80 -6.83 10.34
C SER A 7 14.79 -5.51 9.56
N ILE A 8 14.50 -4.39 10.23
CA ILE A 8 14.57 -3.05 9.64
C ILE A 8 15.82 -2.37 10.17
N VAL A 9 16.79 -2.18 9.28
CA VAL A 9 18.10 -1.61 9.59
C VAL A 9 18.16 -0.26 8.89
N ASP A 10 17.83 0.80 9.63
CA ASP A 10 17.64 2.20 9.20
C ASP A 10 16.17 2.61 9.04
N LEU A 11 15.68 3.40 9.99
CA LEU A 11 14.28 3.85 10.10
C LEU A 11 14.07 5.30 9.66
N ASN A 12 15.15 6.04 9.37
CA ASN A 12 15.04 7.45 8.98
C ASN A 12 16.06 7.86 7.91
N PRO A 13 16.15 7.12 6.78
CA PRO A 13 17.00 7.54 5.70
C PRO A 13 16.47 8.85 5.10
N TYR A 14 17.39 9.76 4.80
CA TYR A 14 17.15 11.02 4.12
C TYR A 14 16.30 10.83 2.85
N THR A 15 16.57 9.80 2.06
CA THR A 15 15.85 9.52 0.80
C THR A 15 14.37 9.19 1.02
N TRP A 16 13.99 8.64 2.18
CA TRP A 16 12.59 8.31 2.47
C TRP A 16 11.73 9.51 2.82
N ARG A 17 12.31 10.70 2.98
CA ARG A 17 11.54 11.95 3.08
C ARG A 17 10.63 12.19 1.86
N ASN A 18 10.99 11.60 0.72
CA ASN A 18 10.19 11.66 -0.51
C ASN A 18 9.10 10.58 -0.58
N LEU A 19 9.03 9.65 0.39
CA LEU A 19 8.04 8.56 0.40
C LEU A 19 6.60 9.07 0.42
N GLY A 20 6.34 10.19 1.09
CA GLY A 20 5.02 10.83 1.07
C GLY A 20 4.57 11.23 -0.34
N GLN A 21 5.51 11.69 -1.18
CA GLN A 21 5.22 12.05 -2.57
C GLN A 21 4.96 10.79 -3.42
N LEU A 22 5.70 9.70 -3.17
CA LEU A 22 5.50 8.41 -3.83
C LEU A 22 4.15 7.77 -3.49
N THR A 23 3.76 7.83 -2.22
CA THR A 23 2.58 7.12 -1.71
C THR A 23 1.26 7.89 -1.92
N SER A 24 1.34 9.20 -2.21
CA SER A 24 0.15 10.06 -2.40
C SER A 24 -0.80 9.59 -3.51
N GLY A 25 -0.30 8.95 -4.57
CA GLY A 25 -1.10 8.41 -5.67
C GLY A 25 -1.68 7.01 -5.44
N PHE A 26 -1.34 6.35 -4.32
CA PHE A 26 -1.83 4.99 -4.01
C PHE A 26 -3.04 4.98 -3.08
N GLN A 27 -3.50 6.15 -2.62
CA GLN A 27 -4.64 6.22 -1.71
C GLN A 27 -5.95 6.08 -2.47
N LYS A 28 -6.56 4.90 -2.31
CA LYS A 28 -7.92 4.64 -2.77
C LYS A 28 -8.87 5.71 -2.22
N GLN A 29 -9.61 6.34 -3.11
CA GLN A 29 -10.62 7.32 -2.74
C GLN A 29 -11.92 6.61 -2.41
N VAL A 30 -12.38 6.76 -1.17
CA VAL A 30 -13.52 6.00 -0.65
C VAL A 30 -14.57 6.96 -0.09
N ILE A 31 -15.84 6.73 -0.42
CA ILE A 31 -16.96 7.31 0.32
C ILE A 31 -17.47 6.29 1.32
N TYR A 32 -17.63 6.71 2.57
CA TYR A 32 -18.21 5.95 3.66
C TYR A 32 -19.60 6.48 3.98
N VAL A 33 -20.61 5.63 3.89
CA VAL A 33 -21.99 5.92 4.29
C VAL A 33 -22.27 5.15 5.58
N LEU A 34 -22.28 5.85 6.72
CA LEU A 34 -22.63 5.25 8.01
C LEU A 34 -24.13 5.38 8.24
N HIS A 35 -24.80 4.28 8.57
CA HIS A 35 -26.22 4.29 8.91
C HIS A 35 -26.52 3.46 10.17
N ASP A 36 -27.68 3.72 10.77
CA ASP A 36 -28.24 2.94 11.87
C ASP A 36 -29.67 2.56 11.49
N GLN A 37 -29.92 1.27 11.30
CA GLN A 37 -31.22 0.73 10.87
C GLN A 37 -31.79 1.45 9.62
N GLY A 38 -30.95 1.63 8.60
CA GLY A 38 -31.33 2.30 7.35
C GLY A 38 -31.33 3.84 7.38
N LYS A 39 -31.24 4.47 8.56
CA LYS A 39 -31.12 5.92 8.68
C LYS A 39 -29.66 6.35 8.59
N VAL A 40 -29.32 7.15 7.58
CA VAL A 40 -27.97 7.70 7.42
C VAL A 40 -27.63 8.61 8.60
N LEU A 41 -26.47 8.34 9.22
CA LEU A 41 -25.88 9.14 10.29
C LEU A 41 -24.83 10.11 9.74
N SER A 42 -23.99 9.65 8.82
CA SER A 42 -22.95 10.49 8.20
C SER A 42 -22.50 9.93 6.87
N ILE A 43 -22.08 10.82 5.98
CA ILE A 43 -21.38 10.49 4.75
C ILE A 43 -20.03 11.21 4.76
N ALA A 44 -18.95 10.48 4.59
CA ALA A 44 -17.60 11.01 4.62
C ALA A 44 -16.79 10.48 3.45
N ARG A 45 -15.85 11.29 2.97
CA ARG A 45 -14.84 10.87 1.99
C ARG A 45 -13.51 10.59 2.69
N SER A 46 -12.70 9.69 2.13
CA SER A 46 -11.28 9.49 2.46
C SER A 46 -10.57 10.83 2.65
N GLY A 47 -9.83 10.98 3.75
CA GLY A 47 -9.28 12.27 4.19
C GLY A 47 -10.19 13.07 5.14
N ASN A 48 -11.26 12.45 5.65
CA ASN A 48 -12.20 13.02 6.65
C ASN A 48 -12.97 14.25 6.17
N GLN A 49 -13.17 14.39 4.87
CA GLN A 49 -14.04 15.44 4.34
C GLN A 49 -15.50 14.98 4.46
N LEU A 50 -16.26 15.62 5.36
CA LEU A 50 -17.69 15.38 5.48
C LEU A 50 -18.40 15.88 4.22
N LEU A 51 -19.20 15.02 3.60
CA LEU A 51 -20.06 15.42 2.50
C LEU A 51 -21.37 15.93 3.10
N GLN A 52 -21.63 17.23 2.91
CA GLN A 52 -22.92 17.80 3.27
C GLN A 52 -23.90 17.57 2.12
N GLY A 53 -24.97 16.80 2.36
CA GLY A 53 -26.05 16.65 1.38
C GLY A 53 -26.63 15.24 1.33
N GLU A 54 -27.95 15.23 1.15
CA GLU A 54 -28.86 14.09 0.91
C GLU A 54 -28.96 13.04 2.03
N THR A 55 -29.93 13.27 2.91
CA THR A 55 -30.53 12.23 3.75
C THR A 55 -31.36 11.29 2.90
N PHE A 56 -30.73 10.32 2.24
CA PHE A 56 -31.44 9.19 1.66
C PHE A 56 -31.59 8.07 2.70
N GLN A 57 -32.61 7.22 2.54
CA GLN A 57 -32.69 6.00 3.33
C GLN A 57 -31.88 4.90 2.65
N VAL A 58 -31.16 4.11 3.45
CA VAL A 58 -30.45 2.92 2.98
C VAL A 58 -31.45 1.76 2.86
N THR A 59 -32.45 1.93 1.99
CA THR A 59 -33.39 0.88 1.59
C THR A 59 -32.92 0.15 0.32
N ASP A 60 -32.06 0.80 -0.46
CA ASP A 60 -31.43 0.27 -1.67
C ASP A 60 -29.97 0.78 -1.75
N SER A 61 -29.10 0.15 -0.95
CA SER A 61 -27.68 0.47 -0.83
C SER A 61 -26.96 0.43 -2.18
N ALA A 62 -27.31 -0.52 -3.05
CA ALA A 62 -26.69 -0.66 -4.37
C ALA A 62 -26.97 0.54 -5.29
N ASN A 63 -28.23 0.93 -5.42
CA ASN A 63 -28.58 2.09 -6.26
C ASN A 63 -28.00 3.40 -5.68
N ASN A 64 -28.04 3.57 -4.36
CA ASN A 64 -27.44 4.73 -3.70
C ASN A 64 -25.92 4.79 -3.92
N ALA A 65 -25.22 3.65 -3.82
CA ALA A 65 -23.79 3.57 -4.06
C ALA A 65 -23.44 3.88 -5.53
N GLN A 66 -24.23 3.38 -6.49
CA GLN A 66 -24.04 3.70 -7.91
C GLN A 66 -24.27 5.20 -8.21
N ALA A 67 -25.26 5.82 -7.58
CA ALA A 67 -25.50 7.25 -7.69
C ALA A 67 -24.33 8.08 -7.13
N LEU A 68 -23.78 7.67 -5.98
CA LEU A 68 -22.59 8.30 -5.39
C LEU A 68 -21.36 8.14 -6.29
N LEU A 69 -21.11 6.94 -6.82
CA LEU A 69 -20.02 6.73 -7.78
C LEU A 69 -20.22 7.63 -8.99
N ALA A 70 -21.41 7.69 -9.59
CA ALA A 70 -21.68 8.55 -10.75
C ALA A 70 -21.48 10.05 -10.45
N ALA A 71 -21.86 10.51 -9.25
CA ALA A 71 -21.72 11.90 -8.83
C ALA A 71 -20.26 12.30 -8.54
N TYR A 72 -19.42 11.35 -8.12
CA TYR A 72 -18.02 11.58 -7.78
C TYR A 72 -17.09 10.68 -8.61
N PRO A 73 -16.68 11.13 -9.82
CA PRO A 73 -15.86 10.33 -10.75
C PRO A 73 -14.49 9.92 -10.20
N ASP A 74 -13.97 10.69 -9.25
CA ASP A 74 -12.69 10.49 -8.58
C ASP A 74 -12.76 9.53 -7.37
N ILE A 75 -13.93 8.94 -7.10
CA ILE A 75 -14.13 7.93 -6.05
C ILE A 75 -14.02 6.53 -6.65
N ASP A 76 -13.18 5.71 -6.04
CA ASP A 76 -12.94 4.32 -6.45
C ASP A 76 -13.97 3.34 -5.85
N GLU A 77 -14.44 3.64 -4.63
CA GLU A 77 -15.29 2.74 -3.84
C GLU A 77 -16.26 3.49 -2.92
N VAL A 78 -17.46 2.94 -2.77
CA VAL A 78 -18.44 3.33 -1.75
C VAL A 78 -18.61 2.19 -0.77
N GLN A 79 -18.42 2.47 0.51
CA GLN A 79 -18.70 1.54 1.61
C GLN A 79 -19.96 1.98 2.35
N VAL A 80 -20.95 1.11 2.41
CA VAL A 80 -22.19 1.30 3.18
C VAL A 80 -22.08 0.49 4.46
N LEU A 81 -22.11 1.17 5.60
CA LEU A 81 -21.73 0.63 6.90
C LEU A 81 -22.89 0.73 7.89
N GLU A 82 -23.41 -0.41 8.33
CA GLU A 82 -24.33 -0.45 9.47
C GLU A 82 -23.53 -0.29 10.77
N ARG A 83 -23.86 0.72 11.59
CA ARG A 83 -23.09 1.11 12.77
C ARG A 83 -22.79 -0.05 13.73
N GLN A 84 -23.80 -0.85 14.08
CA GLN A 84 -23.63 -1.96 15.02
C GLN A 84 -22.74 -3.07 14.43
N ARG A 85 -22.87 -3.32 13.12
CA ARG A 85 -22.09 -4.33 12.41
C ARG A 85 -20.65 -3.90 12.23
N LEU A 86 -20.40 -2.62 11.97
CA LEU A 86 -19.04 -2.07 11.91
C LEU A 86 -18.30 -2.22 13.24
N ILE A 87 -18.99 -1.95 14.37
CA ILE A 87 -18.40 -2.16 15.70
C ILE A 87 -18.05 -3.63 15.90
N GLN A 88 -18.99 -4.54 15.59
CA GLN A 88 -18.75 -5.98 15.74
C GLN A 88 -17.63 -6.49 14.83
N TYR A 89 -17.57 -6.02 13.58
CA TYR A 89 -16.48 -6.32 12.65
C TYR A 89 -15.11 -6.00 13.26
N TYR A 90 -14.94 -4.82 13.86
CA TYR A 90 -13.67 -4.45 14.48
C TYR A 90 -13.36 -5.26 15.74
N ILE A 91 -14.37 -5.66 16.52
CA ILE A 91 -14.19 -6.58 17.65
C ILE A 91 -13.68 -7.93 17.14
N ASP A 92 -14.33 -8.47 16.11
CA ASP A 92 -13.99 -9.78 15.56
C ASP A 92 -12.58 -9.79 14.96
N ILE A 93 -12.21 -8.77 14.18
CA ILE A 93 -10.83 -8.61 13.64
C ILE A 93 -9.79 -8.56 14.76
N GLN A 94 -10.04 -7.80 15.82
CA GLN A 94 -9.09 -7.66 16.94
C GLN A 94 -8.98 -8.95 17.78
N SER A 95 -9.98 -9.83 17.70
CA SER A 95 -9.97 -11.13 18.37
C SER A 95 -9.25 -12.23 17.59
N LEU A 96 -8.87 -11.97 16.34
CA LEU A 96 -8.14 -12.95 15.52
C LEU A 96 -6.77 -13.25 16.14
N PRO A 97 -6.29 -14.50 16.06
CA PRO A 97 -4.94 -14.85 16.49
C PRO A 97 -3.91 -14.29 15.49
N VAL A 98 -3.60 -13.00 15.61
CA VAL A 98 -2.72 -12.26 14.67
C VAL A 98 -1.24 -12.59 14.80
N ARG A 99 -0.81 -13.30 15.86
CA ARG A 99 0.61 -13.58 16.13
C ARG A 99 1.30 -14.43 15.06
N GLU A 100 0.53 -15.21 14.31
CA GLU A 100 1.08 -16.09 13.29
C GLU A 100 1.02 -15.53 11.88
N LEU A 101 0.30 -14.41 11.68
CA LEU A 101 0.11 -13.79 10.37
C LEU A 101 1.19 -12.75 10.09
N ASP A 102 1.62 -12.68 8.84
CA ASP A 102 2.36 -11.54 8.33
C ASP A 102 1.47 -10.29 8.24
N THR A 103 2.11 -9.13 8.12
CA THR A 103 1.37 -7.84 8.05
C THR A 103 0.42 -7.81 6.85
N ASP A 104 0.87 -8.24 5.68
CA ASP A 104 0.06 -8.23 4.47
C ASP A 104 -1.01 -9.35 4.45
N GLU A 105 -0.73 -10.51 5.04
CA GLU A 105 -1.72 -11.58 5.26
C GLU A 105 -2.85 -11.09 6.16
N TYR A 106 -2.50 -10.38 7.24
CA TYR A 106 -3.47 -9.76 8.13
C TYR A 106 -4.30 -8.68 7.42
N LEU A 107 -3.67 -7.81 6.62
CA LEU A 107 -4.38 -6.79 5.84
C LEU A 107 -5.32 -7.40 4.80
N LEU A 108 -4.88 -8.46 4.10
CA LEU A 108 -5.71 -9.19 3.16
C LEU A 108 -6.90 -9.85 3.87
N GLN A 109 -6.67 -10.48 5.02
CA GLN A 109 -7.73 -11.09 5.81
C GLN A 109 -8.75 -10.05 6.30
N MET A 110 -8.29 -8.89 6.77
CA MET A 110 -9.16 -7.78 7.13
C MET A 110 -10.03 -7.35 5.94
N GLU A 111 -9.44 -7.15 4.76
CA GLU A 111 -10.18 -6.73 3.57
C GLU A 111 -11.21 -7.78 3.13
N VAL A 112 -10.81 -9.06 3.05
CA VAL A 112 -11.72 -10.17 2.71
C VAL A 112 -12.85 -10.26 3.70
N MET A 113 -12.57 -10.14 5.00
CA MET A 113 -13.60 -10.19 6.02
C MET A 113 -14.55 -9.00 5.92
N LEU A 114 -14.03 -7.78 5.70
CA LEU A 114 -14.85 -6.56 5.53
C LEU A 114 -15.85 -6.72 4.37
N ARG A 115 -15.38 -7.20 3.21
CA ARG A 115 -16.22 -7.36 2.00
C ARG A 115 -17.31 -8.42 2.16
N ASN A 116 -17.14 -9.37 3.08
CA ASN A 116 -18.06 -10.46 3.33
C ASN A 116 -18.85 -10.29 4.65
N TYR A 117 -18.63 -9.19 5.37
CA TYR A 117 -19.23 -8.98 6.68
C TYR A 117 -20.69 -8.53 6.56
N SER A 118 -21.61 -9.24 7.22
CA SER A 118 -23.03 -8.90 7.16
C SER A 118 -23.30 -7.49 7.71
N GLY A 119 -24.00 -6.67 6.92
CA GLY A 119 -24.27 -5.25 7.21
C GLY A 119 -23.12 -4.29 6.91
N ILE A 120 -22.10 -4.77 6.20
CA ILE A 120 -21.12 -3.95 5.50
C ILE A 120 -21.21 -4.31 4.03
N GLU A 121 -21.40 -3.30 3.19
CA GLU A 121 -21.52 -3.49 1.75
C GLU A 121 -20.51 -2.61 1.03
N VAL A 122 -19.77 -3.20 0.09
CA VAL A 122 -18.67 -2.54 -0.59
C VAL A 122 -18.90 -2.55 -2.09
N TYR A 123 -18.98 -1.36 -2.68
CA TYR A 123 -19.26 -1.12 -4.09
C TYR A 123 -18.06 -0.43 -4.75
N SER A 124 -17.32 -1.15 -5.58
CA SER A 124 -16.12 -0.64 -6.26
C SER A 124 -16.35 -0.44 -7.76
N ARG A 125 -15.70 0.56 -8.37
CA ARG A 125 -15.66 0.73 -9.83
C ARG A 125 -14.87 -0.37 -10.53
N GLU A 126 -13.76 -0.77 -9.94
CA GLU A 126 -12.91 -1.86 -10.42
C GLU A 126 -12.99 -3.05 -9.46
N GLN A 127 -12.85 -4.27 -9.99
CA GLN A 127 -12.44 -5.39 -9.14
C GLN A 127 -11.05 -5.05 -8.62
N THR A 128 -10.97 -4.67 -7.35
CA THR A 128 -9.70 -4.44 -6.67
C THR A 128 -8.95 -5.76 -6.64
N VAL A 129 -8.03 -5.97 -7.58
CA VAL A 129 -6.98 -6.97 -7.38
C VAL A 129 -6.14 -6.45 -6.23
N HIS A 130 -6.02 -7.23 -5.17
CA HIS A 130 -5.33 -6.81 -3.96
C HIS A 130 -3.90 -6.41 -4.32
N TYR A 131 -3.53 -5.16 -4.02
CA TYR A 131 -2.22 -4.61 -4.39
C TYR A 131 -1.06 -5.52 -3.93
N PHE A 132 -1.21 -6.11 -2.74
CA PHE A 132 -0.28 -7.08 -2.20
C PHE A 132 -0.20 -8.38 -3.01
N GLU A 133 -1.30 -8.88 -3.56
CA GLU A 133 -1.29 -10.06 -4.44
C GLU A 133 -0.56 -9.77 -5.74
N LYS A 134 -0.80 -8.60 -6.37
CA LYS A 134 -0.06 -8.18 -7.56
C LYS A 134 1.44 -8.06 -7.29
N LEU A 135 1.80 -7.48 -6.15
CA LEU A 135 3.19 -7.35 -5.72
C LEU A 135 3.81 -8.72 -5.46
N GLN A 136 3.08 -9.64 -4.81
CA GLN A 136 3.53 -11.00 -4.56
C GLN A 136 3.73 -11.77 -5.86
N GLN A 137 2.79 -11.71 -6.80
CA GLN A 137 2.89 -12.31 -8.13
C GLN A 137 4.10 -11.75 -8.89
N TYR A 138 4.33 -10.44 -8.82
CA TYR A 138 5.52 -9.80 -9.41
C TYR A 138 6.81 -10.39 -8.81
N VAL A 139 6.92 -10.40 -7.47
CA VAL A 139 8.10 -10.93 -6.76
C VAL A 139 8.36 -12.39 -7.16
N GLN A 140 7.34 -13.24 -7.12
CA GLN A 140 7.47 -14.66 -7.45
C GLN A 140 7.84 -14.89 -8.93
N ALA A 141 7.33 -14.05 -9.84
CA ALA A 141 7.57 -14.21 -11.27
C ALA A 141 8.89 -13.60 -11.74
N LYS A 142 9.43 -12.60 -11.03
CA LYS A 142 10.57 -11.77 -11.50
C LYS A 142 11.83 -11.91 -10.67
N LEU A 143 11.70 -12.22 -9.38
CA LEU A 143 12.84 -12.26 -8.48
C LEU A 143 13.24 -13.71 -8.16
N PRO A 144 14.54 -14.00 -8.01
CA PRO A 144 14.98 -15.25 -7.43
C PRO A 144 14.39 -15.45 -6.03
N GLU A 145 14.21 -16.71 -5.64
CA GLU A 145 13.64 -17.10 -4.35
C GLU A 145 14.41 -16.47 -3.16
N ASN A 146 15.74 -16.49 -3.24
CA ASN A 146 16.64 -15.87 -2.28
C ASN A 146 17.50 -14.84 -3.00
N CYS A 147 17.35 -13.56 -2.68
CA CYS A 147 18.09 -12.48 -3.35
C CYS A 147 18.14 -11.20 -2.51
N ILE A 148 18.99 -10.27 -2.91
CA ILE A 148 18.92 -8.88 -2.47
C ILE A 148 18.41 -8.04 -3.64
N LEU A 149 17.29 -7.36 -3.48
CA LEU A 149 16.80 -6.35 -4.40
C LEU A 149 17.30 -4.97 -3.98
N LEU A 150 17.99 -4.29 -4.89
CA LEU A 150 18.29 -2.86 -4.81
C LEU A 150 17.33 -2.12 -5.73
N LEU A 151 16.46 -1.31 -5.16
CA LEU A 151 15.50 -0.48 -5.88
C LEU A 151 15.90 0.98 -5.75
N PHE A 152 16.04 1.67 -6.89
CA PHE A 152 16.35 3.09 -6.96
C PHE A 152 15.31 3.84 -7.79
N LEU A 153 14.83 4.96 -7.26
CA LEU A 153 14.02 5.92 -8.00
C LEU A 153 14.83 7.21 -8.20
N LEU A 154 14.99 7.61 -9.45
CA LEU A 154 15.82 8.75 -9.85
C LEU A 154 14.97 9.95 -10.24
N SER A 155 15.36 11.15 -9.82
CA SER A 155 14.84 12.41 -10.37
C SER A 155 15.98 13.10 -11.12
N GLY A 156 16.01 12.92 -12.44
CA GLY A 156 17.21 13.19 -13.22
C GLY A 156 18.34 12.24 -12.81
N ASP A 157 19.50 12.78 -12.44
CA ASP A 157 20.65 11.98 -12.00
C ASP A 157 20.70 11.72 -10.49
N ALA A 158 19.80 12.32 -9.71
CA ALA A 158 19.79 12.21 -8.25
C ALA A 158 18.90 11.04 -7.78
N ILE A 159 19.41 10.25 -6.84
CA ILE A 159 18.63 9.22 -6.17
C ILE A 159 17.62 9.92 -5.25
N SER A 160 16.34 9.83 -5.60
CA SER A 160 15.24 10.44 -4.87
C SER A 160 14.64 9.50 -3.82
N PHE A 161 14.73 8.20 -4.06
CA PHE A 161 14.34 7.16 -3.11
C PHE A 161 15.12 5.89 -3.42
N ASP A 162 15.47 5.15 -2.38
CA ASP A 162 16.17 3.89 -2.49
C ASP A 162 15.70 2.89 -1.43
N LEU A 163 15.83 1.62 -1.76
CA LEU A 163 15.44 0.52 -0.89
C LEU A 163 16.33 -0.68 -1.16
N LEU A 164 16.85 -1.26 -0.09
CA LEU A 164 17.49 -2.57 -0.09
C LEU A 164 16.56 -3.56 0.60
N LEU A 165 16.09 -4.55 -0.15
CA LEU A 165 15.26 -5.63 0.36
C LEU A 165 16.01 -6.95 0.25
N GLU A 166 16.08 -7.69 1.34
CA GLU A 166 16.56 -9.07 1.34
C GLU A 166 15.38 -10.02 1.33
N PHE A 167 15.40 -10.93 0.36
CA PHE A 167 14.40 -11.96 0.17
C PHE A 167 14.96 -13.31 0.59
N ASN A 168 14.15 -14.04 1.34
CA ASN A 168 14.33 -15.47 1.61
C ASN A 168 12.98 -16.16 1.32
N ASN A 169 12.98 -17.17 0.45
CA ASN A 169 11.77 -17.84 -0.01
C ASN A 169 10.67 -16.86 -0.49
N HIS A 170 11.06 -15.87 -1.31
CA HIS A 170 10.21 -14.77 -1.81
C HIS A 170 9.57 -13.87 -0.75
N ARG A 171 10.04 -13.96 0.51
CA ARG A 171 9.58 -13.13 1.63
C ARG A 171 10.64 -12.11 2.02
N ILE A 172 10.21 -10.90 2.33
CA ILE A 172 11.12 -9.83 2.74
C ILE A 172 11.50 -10.08 4.20
N VAL A 173 12.76 -10.47 4.42
CA VAL A 173 13.30 -10.76 5.75
C VAL A 173 14.17 -9.62 6.29
N ARG A 174 14.67 -8.75 5.42
CA ARG A 174 15.38 -7.53 5.81
C ARG A 174 15.03 -6.37 4.90
N MET A 175 14.91 -5.18 5.48
CA MET A 175 14.72 -3.92 4.79
C MET A 175 15.74 -2.90 5.31
N SER A 176 16.34 -2.15 4.39
CA SER A 176 17.32 -1.12 4.70
C SER A 176 17.36 -0.06 3.59
N SER A 177 18.10 1.02 3.82
CA SER A 177 18.50 1.99 2.80
C SER A 177 19.88 1.63 2.25
N THR A 178 20.31 2.34 1.20
CA THR A 178 21.70 2.30 0.74
C THR A 178 22.58 3.37 1.38
N GLU A 179 22.07 4.15 2.34
CA GLU A 179 22.79 5.27 2.99
C GLU A 179 24.08 4.88 3.67
N ARG A 180 24.13 3.68 4.25
CA ARG A 180 25.37 3.13 4.83
C ARG A 180 26.52 2.99 3.83
N PHE A 181 26.25 3.03 2.52
CA PHE A 181 27.24 2.94 1.46
C PHE A 181 27.65 4.31 0.90
N HIS A 182 26.98 5.40 1.29
CA HIS A 182 27.10 6.72 0.66
C HIS A 182 28.20 7.64 1.22
N GLN A 183 29.06 7.16 2.13
CA GLN A 183 30.22 7.92 2.67
C GLN A 183 29.92 9.41 2.95
N GLU A 184 28.86 9.70 3.72
CA GLU A 184 28.46 11.06 4.13
C GLU A 184 27.95 12.01 3.01
N LYS A 185 27.73 11.54 1.78
CA LYS A 185 27.07 12.37 0.75
C LYS A 185 25.59 12.60 1.08
N GLU A 186 25.19 13.88 1.16
CA GLU A 186 23.78 14.25 1.43
C GLU A 186 22.81 13.83 0.32
N VAL A 187 23.26 13.75 -0.94
CA VAL A 187 22.43 13.34 -2.08
C VAL A 187 23.25 12.43 -3.01
N PRO A 188 23.04 11.11 -2.95
CA PRO A 188 23.71 10.17 -3.83
C PRO A 188 23.13 10.24 -5.26
N SER A 189 23.95 9.88 -6.23
CA SER A 189 23.69 10.04 -7.66
C SER A 189 23.70 8.71 -8.39
N PHE A 190 23.26 8.70 -9.65
CA PHE A 190 23.32 7.53 -10.52
C PHE A 190 24.73 6.90 -10.58
N ALA A 191 25.78 7.71 -10.55
CA ALA A 191 27.16 7.23 -10.59
C ALA A 191 27.53 6.37 -9.36
N ASP A 192 26.89 6.62 -8.21
CA ASP A 192 27.15 5.90 -6.97
C ASP A 192 26.50 4.51 -6.96
N ILE A 193 25.51 4.23 -7.82
CA ILE A 193 24.75 2.96 -7.84
C ILE A 193 25.68 1.76 -8.11
N THR A 194 26.66 1.92 -9.00
CA THR A 194 27.59 0.82 -9.33
C THR A 194 28.44 0.44 -8.12
N ASP A 195 28.92 1.43 -7.37
CA ASP A 195 29.72 1.19 -6.16
C ASP A 195 28.88 0.57 -5.05
N ILE A 196 27.64 1.02 -4.86
CA ILE A 196 26.70 0.38 -3.93
C ILE A 196 26.48 -1.09 -4.30
N MET A 197 26.18 -1.35 -5.58
CA MET A 197 25.93 -2.72 -6.06
C MET A 197 27.13 -3.63 -5.80
N ASN A 198 28.34 -3.15 -6.10
CA ASN A 198 29.58 -3.90 -5.84
C ASN A 198 29.79 -4.14 -4.34
N ASN A 199 29.55 -3.13 -3.49
CA ASN A 199 29.65 -3.28 -2.04
C ASN A 199 28.65 -4.30 -1.49
N VAL A 200 27.41 -4.28 -1.99
CA VAL A 200 26.39 -5.25 -1.59
C VAL A 200 26.77 -6.66 -2.04
N GLN A 201 27.18 -6.83 -3.30
CA GLN A 201 27.61 -8.12 -3.86
C GLN A 201 28.83 -8.72 -3.14
N THR A 202 29.79 -7.89 -2.73
CA THR A 202 30.97 -8.38 -1.98
C THR A 202 30.64 -8.75 -0.53
N SER A 203 29.57 -8.18 0.02
CA SER A 203 29.14 -8.41 1.41
C SER A 203 28.11 -9.54 1.57
N SER A 204 27.64 -10.16 0.48
CA SER A 204 26.57 -11.16 0.51
C SER A 204 26.82 -12.28 -0.49
N GLU A 205 26.45 -13.51 -0.10
CA GLU A 205 26.44 -14.66 -1.01
C GLU A 205 25.16 -14.74 -1.84
N LEU A 206 24.16 -13.89 -1.55
CA LEU A 206 22.89 -13.85 -2.27
C LEU A 206 23.04 -13.14 -3.62
N PRO A 207 22.31 -13.58 -4.67
CA PRO A 207 22.27 -12.85 -5.92
C PRO A 207 21.66 -11.46 -5.70
N VAL A 208 22.27 -10.44 -6.30
CA VAL A 208 21.80 -9.05 -6.23
C VAL A 208 21.05 -8.70 -7.51
N VAL A 209 19.81 -8.26 -7.35
CA VAL A 209 18.95 -7.75 -8.43
C VAL A 209 18.89 -6.24 -8.32
N LEU A 210 19.06 -5.54 -9.44
CA LEU A 210 19.07 -4.08 -9.51
C LEU A 210 17.88 -3.60 -10.34
N GLU A 211 17.03 -2.77 -9.75
CA GLU A 211 15.91 -2.10 -10.39
C GLU A 211 16.09 -0.59 -10.29
N ILE A 212 16.06 0.10 -11.44
CA ILE A 212 16.23 1.54 -11.53
C ILE A 212 15.04 2.11 -12.31
N HIS A 213 14.36 3.08 -11.73
CA HIS A 213 13.21 3.71 -12.36
C HIS A 213 13.30 5.24 -12.29
N ASP A 214 12.74 5.91 -13.30
CA ASP A 214 12.57 7.36 -13.29
C ASP A 214 11.36 7.73 -12.41
N PHE A 215 11.57 8.64 -11.47
CA PHE A 215 10.59 9.10 -10.49
C PHE A 215 9.42 9.82 -11.15
N ASN A 216 9.67 10.62 -12.20
CA ASN A 216 8.62 11.38 -12.88
C ASN A 216 7.76 10.47 -13.76
N ALA A 217 8.37 9.50 -14.44
CA ALA A 217 7.66 8.46 -15.18
C ALA A 217 6.80 7.62 -14.23
N PHE A 218 7.35 7.23 -13.08
CA PHE A 218 6.60 6.52 -12.05
C PHE A 218 5.42 7.35 -11.54
N ARG A 219 5.63 8.65 -11.25
CA ARG A 219 4.54 9.56 -10.85
C ARG A 219 3.49 9.78 -11.94
N ALA A 220 3.88 9.86 -13.21
CA ALA A 220 2.95 10.06 -14.31
C ALA A 220 1.97 8.88 -14.42
N VAL A 221 2.46 7.65 -14.23
CA VAL A 221 1.62 6.44 -14.18
C VAL A 221 0.65 6.46 -12.98
N LEU A 222 1.08 7.05 -11.86
CA LEU A 222 0.24 7.17 -10.65
C LEU A 222 -0.80 8.30 -10.72
N GLY A 223 -0.47 9.41 -11.40
CA GLY A 223 -1.35 10.57 -11.53
C GLY A 223 -2.31 10.54 -12.72
N SER A 224 -2.22 9.53 -13.59
CA SER A 224 -3.08 9.36 -14.78
C SER A 224 -4.33 8.50 -14.52
N LYS A 225 -4.70 8.29 -13.25
CA LYS A 225 -5.97 7.65 -12.87
C LYS A 225 -7.02 8.69 -12.51
#